data_AF-A0A928CXH1-F1
#
_entry.id   AF-A0A928CXH1-F1
#
_cell.length_a   1.000
_cell.length_b   1.000
_cell.length_c   1.000
_cell.angle_alpha   90.00
_cell.angle_beta   90.00
_cell.angle_gamma   90.00
#
_symmetry.space_group_name_H-M   'P 1'
#
loop_
_entity.id
_entity.type
_entity.pdbx_description
1 polymer ?
#
loop_
_entity_poly.entity_id
_entity_poly.type
_entity_poly.pdbx_seq_one_letter_code
_entity_poly.pdbx_strand_id
1 'polypeptide(L)'
;MAEKKTTPATASSAVADARAKNLGIALGQIEKEYGKGAIMRLGDNSAVDVPVISTGALSLDIALGIMGLPRGRIIEIFGPESSGKTTLCMHVIANAQKAGGVAAFIDAEHAVDPSYAKKIGVNIDNLLIAQPDCGEDALNIVNTLIASNAVDIIVIDSVAALVPKAEIEGQVGDSFMGLQARMMSQALRKITGAVSRSRTCCIFTNQIREKIGVMFGNPETTTGGNAMKFYSSIRMNIRKIQTIKDAAGEAVGARAKVQVVKNKLAPPFKTAEFDIMWNEGISRIGSIIDVGMDLGLIEKRGSWFSFENEQLAQGREAVKAYLQENHDMEERILAKIKSLLAERKAGAAGGSPEPAAAEKPAAPAVDSAVKP
;
A
#
# COMPACT_ATOMS: atom_id res chain seq x y z
N MET A 1 17.16 57.75 -45.95
CA MET A 1 15.79 57.86 -45.42
C MET A 1 15.27 56.47 -45.12
N ALA A 2 14.76 56.28 -43.90
CA ALA A 2 13.92 55.20 -43.39
C ALA A 2 14.42 53.74 -43.45
N GLU A 3 15.20 53.33 -42.43
CA GLU A 3 15.23 51.94 -41.98
C GLU A 3 14.02 51.64 -41.09
N LYS A 4 13.29 50.58 -41.47
CA LYS A 4 12.03 50.13 -40.86
C LYS A 4 12.36 49.26 -39.64
N LYS A 5 12.18 49.78 -38.43
CA LYS A 5 12.15 48.97 -37.19
C LYS A 5 10.87 48.13 -37.17
N THR A 6 10.98 46.84 -37.51
CA THR A 6 9.96 45.83 -37.21
C THR A 6 10.25 45.17 -35.87
N THR A 7 9.38 45.42 -34.90
CA THR A 7 9.32 44.79 -33.58
C THR A 7 8.71 43.38 -33.69
N PRO A 8 9.34 42.29 -33.19
CA PRO A 8 8.78 40.93 -33.30
C PRO A 8 7.95 40.46 -32.08
N ALA A 9 7.42 41.36 -31.24
CA ALA A 9 6.78 40.97 -29.98
C ALA A 9 5.30 40.52 -30.10
N THR A 10 4.58 40.89 -31.16
CA THR A 10 3.11 40.67 -31.28
C THR A 10 2.70 39.38 -31.98
N ALA A 11 3.59 38.72 -32.72
CA ALA A 11 3.28 37.46 -33.40
C ALA A 11 3.29 36.23 -32.48
N SER A 12 4.00 36.31 -31.35
CA SER A 12 4.14 35.21 -30.37
C SER A 12 2.86 34.96 -29.57
N SER A 13 2.14 36.03 -29.17
CA SER A 13 0.91 35.91 -28.38
C SER A 13 -0.26 35.35 -29.19
N ALA A 14 -0.44 35.78 -30.44
CA ALA A 14 -1.51 35.30 -31.31
C ALA A 14 -1.39 33.78 -31.61
N VAL A 15 -0.17 33.27 -31.73
CA VAL A 15 0.09 31.83 -31.93
C VAL A 15 -0.15 31.04 -30.65
N ALA A 16 0.18 31.60 -29.48
CA ALA A 16 -0.12 30.99 -28.19
C ALA A 16 -1.64 30.91 -27.93
N ASP A 17 -2.38 31.97 -28.27
CA ASP A 17 -3.84 32.04 -28.12
C ASP A 17 -4.55 31.06 -29.05
N ALA A 18 -4.09 30.93 -30.30
CA ALA A 18 -4.60 29.94 -31.24
C ALA A 18 -4.34 28.50 -30.77
N ARG A 19 -3.15 28.22 -30.20
CA ARG A 19 -2.82 26.92 -29.61
C ARG A 19 -3.69 26.62 -28.38
N ALA A 20 -3.90 27.59 -27.50
CA ALA A 20 -4.74 27.44 -26.32
C ALA A 20 -6.21 27.16 -26.69
N LYS A 21 -6.73 27.87 -27.71
CA LYS A 21 -8.08 27.65 -28.24
C LYS A 21 -8.23 26.26 -28.86
N ASN A 22 -7.29 25.84 -29.71
CA ASN A 22 -7.32 24.51 -30.32
C ASN A 22 -7.19 23.39 -29.28
N LEU A 23 -6.34 23.59 -28.26
CA LEU A 23 -6.23 22.68 -27.13
C LEU A 23 -7.57 22.59 -26.37
N GLY A 24 -8.24 23.72 -26.10
CA GLY A 24 -9.55 23.72 -25.45
C GLY A 24 -10.62 22.97 -26.24
N ILE A 25 -10.65 23.11 -27.57
CA ILE A 25 -11.56 22.37 -28.44
C ILE A 25 -11.27 20.86 -28.37
N ALA A 26 -10.00 20.48 -28.47
CA ALA A 26 -9.58 19.08 -28.38
C ALA A 26 -9.93 18.46 -27.02
N LEU A 27 -9.67 19.17 -25.91
CA LEU A 27 -10.05 18.72 -24.56
C LEU A 27 -11.56 18.55 -24.43
N GLY A 28 -12.35 19.51 -24.93
CA GLY A 28 -13.82 19.42 -24.90
C GLY A 28 -14.37 18.28 -25.78
N GLN A 29 -13.75 18.00 -26.92
CA GLN A 29 -14.09 16.84 -27.74
C GLN A 29 -13.79 15.52 -27.01
N ILE A 30 -12.61 15.42 -26.38
CA ILE A 30 -12.22 14.23 -25.62
C ILE A 30 -13.18 14.01 -24.44
N GLU A 31 -13.53 15.05 -23.67
CA GLU A 31 -14.49 14.91 -22.56
C GLU A 31 -15.90 14.53 -23.03
N LYS A 32 -16.33 15.03 -24.19
CA LYS A 32 -17.64 14.69 -24.76
C LYS A 32 -17.71 13.24 -25.24
N GLU A 33 -16.63 12.75 -25.86
CA GLU A 33 -16.56 11.41 -26.45
C GLU A 33 -16.24 10.33 -25.40
N TYR A 34 -15.35 10.62 -24.45
CA TYR A 34 -14.83 9.65 -23.48
C TYR A 34 -15.30 9.88 -22.04
N GLY A 35 -16.07 10.95 -21.78
CA GLY A 35 -16.64 11.29 -20.48
C GLY A 35 -15.82 12.31 -19.68
N LYS A 36 -16.48 12.91 -18.67
CA LYS A 36 -15.82 13.86 -17.75
C LYS A 36 -14.63 13.20 -17.05
N GLY A 37 -13.49 13.88 -17.04
CA GLY A 37 -12.25 13.38 -16.42
C GLY A 37 -11.44 12.40 -17.29
N ALA A 38 -11.82 12.18 -18.55
CA ALA A 38 -11.04 11.38 -19.49
C ALA A 38 -9.66 12.00 -19.80
N ILE A 39 -9.54 13.33 -19.70
CA ILE A 39 -8.30 14.07 -19.82
C ILE A 39 -8.30 15.25 -18.85
N MET A 40 -7.23 15.39 -18.06
CA MET A 40 -7.09 16.44 -17.06
C MET A 40 -5.64 16.90 -17.01
N ARG A 41 -5.38 18.14 -16.58
CA ARG A 41 -4.00 18.57 -16.33
C ARG A 41 -3.50 17.89 -15.07
N LEU A 42 -2.24 17.44 -15.10
CA LEU A 42 -1.64 16.70 -13.98
C LEU A 42 -1.65 17.50 -12.66
N GLY A 43 -1.52 18.84 -12.74
CA GLY A 43 -1.54 19.75 -11.59
C GLY A 43 -2.92 20.19 -11.10
N ASP A 44 -3.99 19.94 -11.87
CA ASP A 44 -5.36 20.25 -11.44
C ASP A 44 -5.89 19.21 -10.44
N ASN A 45 -5.18 18.07 -10.32
CA ASN A 45 -5.26 17.21 -9.16
C ASN A 45 -4.35 17.78 -8.07
N SER A 46 -4.94 18.50 -7.10
CA SER A 46 -4.38 18.55 -5.75
C SER A 46 -4.02 17.12 -5.37
N ALA A 47 -2.75 16.86 -5.02
CA ALA A 47 -2.19 15.55 -4.71
C ALA A 47 -3.28 14.53 -4.37
N VAL A 48 -3.58 13.59 -5.28
CA VAL A 48 -4.69 12.66 -5.10
C VAL A 48 -4.41 11.86 -3.82
N ASP A 49 -5.02 12.27 -2.72
CA ASP A 49 -5.07 11.50 -1.48
C ASP A 49 -5.87 10.25 -1.82
N VAL A 50 -5.17 9.22 -2.25
CA VAL A 50 -5.76 7.91 -2.53
C VAL A 50 -6.18 7.36 -1.17
N PRO A 51 -7.49 7.16 -0.92
CA PRO A 51 -7.93 6.65 0.38
C PRO A 51 -7.31 5.28 0.63
N VAL A 52 -6.91 5.01 1.87
CA VAL A 52 -6.22 3.78 2.24
C VAL A 52 -7.03 2.95 3.24
N ILE A 53 -6.74 1.66 3.30
CA ILE A 53 -7.24 0.72 4.30
C ILE A 53 -6.05 0.29 5.16
N SER A 54 -6.13 0.48 6.48
CA SER A 54 -5.04 0.06 7.39
C SER A 54 -4.80 -1.44 7.29
N THR A 55 -3.53 -1.83 7.33
CA THR A 55 -3.12 -3.24 7.34
C THR A 55 -3.34 -3.93 8.68
N GLY A 56 -3.61 -3.17 9.75
CA GLY A 56 -3.65 -3.66 11.13
C GLY A 56 -2.27 -3.76 11.79
N ALA A 57 -1.19 -3.70 11.02
CA ALA A 57 0.18 -3.58 11.51
C ALA A 57 0.67 -2.14 11.33
N LEU A 58 0.81 -1.38 12.42
CA LEU A 58 1.24 0.02 12.38
C LEU A 58 2.61 0.18 11.71
N SER A 59 3.55 -0.73 12.01
CA SER A 59 4.87 -0.74 11.38
C SER A 59 4.78 -0.90 9.85
N LEU A 60 3.84 -1.72 9.36
CA LEU A 60 3.61 -1.90 7.93
C LEU A 60 2.94 -0.70 7.29
N ASP A 61 1.93 -0.11 7.95
CA ASP A 61 1.28 1.12 7.49
C ASP A 61 2.31 2.26 7.30
N ILE A 62 3.25 2.39 8.24
CA ILE A 62 4.37 3.36 8.15
C ILE A 62 5.33 2.98 7.00
N ALA A 63 5.69 1.71 6.88
CA ALA A 63 6.58 1.23 5.80
C ALA A 63 5.98 1.42 4.40
N LEU A 64 4.65 1.39 4.28
CA LEU A 64 3.94 1.68 3.02
C LEU A 64 4.02 3.18 2.66
N GLY A 65 4.32 4.06 3.61
CA GLY A 65 4.50 5.51 3.41
C GLY A 65 3.20 6.30 3.19
N ILE A 66 2.09 5.59 2.99
CA ILE A 66 0.74 6.15 2.82
C ILE A 66 -0.22 5.67 3.93
N MET A 67 0.31 5.04 4.98
CA MET A 67 -0.46 4.58 6.15
C MET A 67 -1.51 3.49 5.87
N GLY A 68 -1.35 2.71 4.80
CA GLY A 68 -2.20 1.56 4.50
C GLY A 68 -2.16 1.11 3.05
N LEU A 69 -3.08 0.21 2.68
CA LEU A 69 -3.25 -0.27 1.32
C LEU A 69 -4.19 0.64 0.53
N PRO A 70 -3.80 1.10 -0.67
CA PRO A 70 -4.57 2.07 -1.42
C PRO A 70 -5.80 1.46 -2.08
N ARG A 71 -6.93 2.14 -1.93
CA ARG A 71 -8.16 1.86 -2.67
C ARG A 71 -7.98 2.13 -4.16
N GLY A 72 -8.72 1.39 -4.98
CA GLY A 72 -8.67 1.49 -6.43
C GLY A 72 -7.37 0.98 -7.05
N ARG A 73 -6.65 0.09 -6.35
CA ARG A 73 -5.38 -0.48 -6.82
C ARG A 73 -5.35 -2.00 -6.64
N ILE A 74 -4.49 -2.63 -7.41
CA ILE A 74 -4.14 -4.05 -7.27
C ILE A 74 -2.90 -4.17 -6.37
N ILE A 75 -2.95 -5.05 -5.38
CA ILE A 75 -1.88 -5.35 -4.44
C ILE A 75 -1.53 -6.84 -4.57
N GLU A 76 -0.24 -7.18 -4.54
CA GLU A 76 0.22 -8.57 -4.44
C GLU A 76 0.92 -8.79 -3.10
N ILE A 77 0.47 -9.80 -2.35
CA ILE A 77 1.10 -10.25 -1.10
C ILE A 77 1.62 -11.66 -1.34
N PHE A 78 2.92 -11.84 -1.36
CA PHE A 78 3.53 -13.14 -1.65
C PHE A 78 4.53 -13.54 -0.58
N GLY A 79 4.76 -14.85 -0.44
CA GLY A 79 5.61 -15.37 0.60
C GLY A 79 5.49 -16.88 0.75
N PRO A 80 6.37 -17.51 1.56
CA PRO A 80 6.28 -18.92 1.89
C PRO A 80 4.93 -19.30 2.51
N GLU A 81 4.63 -20.59 2.57
CA GLU A 81 3.52 -21.10 3.36
C GLU A 81 3.69 -20.71 4.84
N SER A 82 2.56 -20.54 5.54
CA SER A 82 2.55 -20.14 6.96
C SER A 82 3.31 -18.83 7.28
N SER A 83 3.54 -17.97 6.29
CA SER A 83 4.19 -16.66 6.51
C SER A 83 3.25 -15.57 7.05
N GLY A 84 1.93 -15.82 7.03
CA GLY A 84 0.90 -14.87 7.49
C GLY A 84 0.19 -14.09 6.39
N LYS A 85 0.28 -14.50 5.11
CA LYS A 85 -0.42 -13.86 3.97
C LYS A 85 -1.92 -13.70 4.22
N THR A 86 -2.61 -14.81 4.48
CA THR A 86 -4.06 -14.85 4.73
C THR A 86 -4.42 -14.07 5.99
N THR A 87 -3.66 -14.23 7.08
CA THR A 87 -3.85 -13.45 8.31
C THR A 87 -3.79 -11.95 8.04
N LEU A 88 -2.77 -11.47 7.32
CA LEU A 88 -2.66 -10.06 6.94
C LEU A 88 -3.86 -9.60 6.12
N CYS A 89 -4.32 -10.41 5.16
CA CYS A 89 -5.53 -10.10 4.39
C CYS A 89 -6.78 -10.00 5.26
N MET A 90 -6.96 -10.90 6.23
CA MET A 90 -8.08 -10.87 7.17
C MET A 90 -8.07 -9.61 8.04
N HIS A 91 -6.91 -9.11 8.46
CA HIS A 91 -6.82 -7.82 9.16
C HIS A 91 -7.23 -6.64 8.28
N VAL A 92 -6.79 -6.62 7.01
CA VAL A 92 -7.19 -5.55 6.08
C VAL A 92 -8.70 -5.60 5.85
N ILE A 93 -9.30 -6.80 5.70
CA ILE A 93 -10.75 -6.98 5.60
C ILE A 93 -11.45 -6.46 6.84
N ALA A 94 -11.02 -6.88 8.04
CA ALA A 94 -11.60 -6.45 9.30
C ALA A 94 -11.57 -4.91 9.44
N ASN A 95 -10.46 -4.27 9.04
CA ASN A 95 -10.35 -2.82 9.07
C ASN A 95 -11.24 -2.12 8.02
N ALA A 96 -11.40 -2.72 6.84
CA ALA A 96 -12.34 -2.21 5.83
C ALA A 96 -13.78 -2.27 6.34
N GLN A 97 -14.18 -3.39 6.93
CA GLN A 97 -15.52 -3.58 7.51
C GLN A 97 -15.77 -2.66 8.70
N LYS A 98 -14.79 -2.46 9.58
CA LYS A 98 -14.87 -1.48 10.69
C LYS A 98 -15.11 -0.05 10.19
N ALA A 99 -14.60 0.29 9.01
CA ALA A 99 -14.85 1.57 8.35
C ALA A 99 -16.19 1.60 7.57
N GLY A 100 -17.05 0.60 7.72
CA GLY A 100 -18.35 0.50 7.05
C GLY A 100 -18.28 -0.04 5.61
N GLY A 101 -17.12 -0.55 5.18
CA GLY A 101 -16.92 -1.07 3.83
C GLY A 101 -17.39 -2.51 3.64
N VAL A 102 -17.70 -2.87 2.40
CA VAL A 102 -18.08 -4.22 1.98
C VAL A 102 -16.84 -5.00 1.54
N ALA A 103 -16.69 -6.22 2.04
CA ALA A 103 -15.56 -7.09 1.75
C ALA A 103 -15.98 -8.37 1.03
N ALA A 104 -15.15 -8.84 0.10
CA ALA A 104 -15.27 -10.15 -0.50
C ALA A 104 -13.96 -10.94 -0.41
N PHE A 105 -14.09 -12.25 -0.25
CA PHE A 105 -12.98 -13.21 -0.20
C PHE A 105 -13.23 -14.32 -1.22
N ILE A 106 -12.28 -14.48 -2.14
CA ILE A 106 -12.28 -15.54 -3.14
C ILE A 106 -11.30 -16.61 -2.64
N ASP A 107 -11.86 -17.65 -2.04
CA ASP A 107 -11.12 -18.76 -1.43
C ASP A 107 -10.90 -19.85 -2.47
N ALA A 108 -9.83 -19.71 -3.25
CA ALA A 108 -9.40 -20.73 -4.21
C ALA A 108 -8.57 -21.84 -3.54
N GLU A 109 -8.01 -21.60 -2.35
CA GLU A 109 -7.29 -22.63 -1.57
C GLU A 109 -8.21 -23.49 -0.68
N HIS A 110 -9.50 -23.15 -0.58
CA HIS A 110 -10.49 -23.81 0.29
C HIS A 110 -10.02 -23.94 1.75
N ALA A 111 -9.33 -22.92 2.25
CA ALA A 111 -8.56 -22.98 3.50
C ALA A 111 -8.97 -21.93 4.55
N VAL A 112 -10.03 -21.16 4.30
CA VAL A 112 -10.48 -20.13 5.24
C VAL A 112 -11.11 -20.75 6.49
N ASP A 113 -10.58 -20.40 7.66
CA ASP A 113 -11.17 -20.71 8.97
C ASP A 113 -12.03 -19.54 9.48
N PRO A 114 -13.37 -19.66 9.49
CA PRO A 114 -14.25 -18.60 9.98
C PRO A 114 -14.05 -18.27 11.46
N SER A 115 -13.64 -19.25 12.27
CA SER A 115 -13.43 -19.06 13.70
C SER A 115 -12.22 -18.18 13.97
N TYR A 116 -11.13 -18.38 13.21
CA TYR A 116 -9.94 -17.54 13.27
C TYR A 116 -10.19 -16.15 12.69
N ALA A 117 -10.91 -16.04 11.57
CA ALA A 117 -11.30 -14.75 11.00
C ALA A 117 -12.14 -13.91 11.99
N LYS A 118 -13.06 -14.55 12.73
CA LYS A 118 -13.83 -13.88 13.79
C LYS A 118 -12.96 -13.37 14.93
N LYS A 119 -11.93 -14.13 15.36
CA LYS A 119 -10.96 -13.69 16.37
C LYS A 119 -10.17 -12.44 15.94
N ILE A 120 -9.81 -12.36 14.65
CA ILE A 120 -9.17 -11.18 14.05
C ILE A 120 -10.10 -9.95 14.02
N GLY A 121 -11.43 -10.18 14.12
CA GLY A 121 -12.45 -9.14 14.09
C GLY A 121 -13.09 -8.93 12.72
N VAL A 122 -13.03 -9.94 11.85
CA VAL A 122 -13.82 -9.98 10.61
C VAL A 122 -15.29 -10.18 10.97
N ASN A 123 -16.16 -9.36 10.39
CA ASN A 123 -17.59 -9.57 10.44
C ASN A 123 -17.96 -10.66 9.42
N ILE A 124 -18.09 -11.90 9.91
CA ILE A 124 -18.36 -13.08 9.10
C ILE A 124 -19.72 -13.00 8.42
N ASP A 125 -20.75 -12.48 9.09
CA ASP A 125 -22.11 -12.42 8.58
C ASP A 125 -22.23 -11.52 7.33
N ASN A 126 -21.33 -10.53 7.22
CA ASN A 126 -21.29 -9.58 6.11
C ASN A 126 -20.08 -9.78 5.17
N LEU A 127 -19.29 -10.84 5.34
CA LEU A 127 -18.19 -11.16 4.43
C LEU A 127 -18.74 -11.98 3.25
N LEU A 128 -18.62 -11.45 2.03
CA LEU A 128 -18.94 -12.22 0.83
C LEU A 128 -17.84 -13.26 0.60
N ILE A 129 -18.18 -14.54 0.49
CA ILE A 129 -17.22 -15.62 0.21
C ILE A 129 -17.62 -16.31 -1.10
N ALA A 130 -16.63 -16.55 -1.96
CA ALA A 130 -16.79 -17.39 -3.14
C ALA A 130 -15.70 -18.47 -3.16
N GLN A 131 -16.11 -19.70 -3.45
CA GLN A 131 -15.24 -20.88 -3.61
C GLN A 131 -15.41 -21.40 -5.04
N PRO A 132 -14.68 -20.83 -6.00
CA PRO A 132 -14.84 -21.13 -7.42
C PRO A 132 -14.19 -22.46 -7.80
N ASP A 133 -14.78 -23.18 -8.77
CA ASP A 133 -14.24 -24.44 -9.27
C ASP A 133 -12.99 -24.25 -10.14
N CYS A 134 -12.87 -23.12 -10.84
CA CYS A 134 -11.72 -22.82 -11.72
C CYS A 134 -11.27 -21.35 -11.67
N GLY A 135 -10.06 -21.11 -12.18
CA GLY A 135 -9.43 -19.79 -12.19
C GLY A 135 -10.19 -18.75 -13.02
N GLU A 136 -10.77 -19.14 -14.15
CA GLU A 136 -11.58 -18.24 -14.97
C GLU A 136 -12.83 -17.77 -14.22
N ASP A 137 -13.53 -18.68 -13.54
CA ASP A 137 -14.73 -18.38 -12.76
C ASP A 137 -14.40 -17.44 -11.60
N ALA A 138 -13.31 -17.72 -10.87
CA ALA A 138 -12.80 -16.85 -9.82
C ALA A 138 -12.59 -15.40 -10.33
N LEU A 139 -11.88 -15.25 -11.46
CA LEU A 139 -11.55 -13.94 -12.03
C LEU A 139 -12.79 -13.23 -12.62
N ASN A 140 -13.76 -13.98 -13.12
CA ASN A 140 -15.04 -13.44 -13.58
C ASN A 140 -15.90 -12.94 -12.41
N ILE A 141 -15.95 -13.68 -11.30
CA ILE A 141 -16.61 -13.24 -10.06
C ILE A 141 -15.98 -11.94 -9.57
N VAL A 142 -14.65 -11.89 -9.48
CA VAL A 142 -13.90 -10.67 -9.11
C VAL A 142 -14.27 -9.50 -10.02
N ASN A 143 -14.26 -9.70 -11.34
CA ASN A 143 -14.60 -8.65 -12.29
C ASN A 143 -16.05 -8.14 -12.10
N THR A 144 -17.00 -9.03 -11.85
CA THR A 144 -18.41 -8.66 -11.61
C THR A 144 -18.58 -7.87 -10.31
N LEU A 145 -17.94 -8.32 -9.22
CA LEU A 145 -17.96 -7.62 -7.94
C LEU A 145 -17.36 -6.21 -8.05
N ILE A 146 -16.24 -6.06 -8.74
CA ILE A 146 -15.60 -4.75 -8.96
C ILE A 146 -16.49 -3.85 -9.83
N ALA A 147 -17.08 -4.40 -10.89
CA ALA A 147 -17.95 -3.65 -11.79
C ALA A 147 -19.24 -3.17 -11.12
N SER A 148 -19.67 -3.81 -10.02
CA SER A 148 -20.83 -3.38 -9.23
C SER A 148 -20.60 -2.05 -8.49
N ASN A 149 -19.33 -1.65 -8.28
CA ASN A 149 -18.92 -0.53 -7.43
C ASN A 149 -19.42 -0.62 -5.97
N ALA A 150 -19.89 -1.79 -5.53
CA ALA A 150 -20.43 -1.99 -4.19
C ALA A 150 -19.41 -2.62 -3.21
N VAL A 151 -18.22 -3.02 -3.69
CA VAL A 151 -17.23 -3.74 -2.89
C VAL A 151 -15.98 -2.88 -2.68
N ASP A 152 -15.62 -2.66 -1.42
CA ASP A 152 -14.49 -1.85 -0.99
C ASP A 152 -13.17 -2.60 -1.04
N ILE A 153 -13.20 -3.90 -0.73
CA ILE A 153 -12.02 -4.77 -0.72
C ILE A 153 -12.36 -6.16 -1.24
N ILE A 154 -11.48 -6.69 -2.08
CA ILE A 154 -11.53 -8.08 -2.54
C ILE A 154 -10.18 -8.72 -2.28
N VAL A 155 -10.18 -9.89 -1.66
CA VAL A 155 -8.99 -10.74 -1.49
C VAL A 155 -9.17 -11.99 -2.33
N ILE A 156 -8.14 -12.35 -3.09
CA ILE A 156 -8.05 -13.61 -3.83
C ILE A 156 -6.94 -14.45 -3.19
N ASP A 157 -7.32 -15.57 -2.57
CA ASP A 157 -6.42 -16.49 -1.88
C ASP A 157 -6.51 -17.89 -2.51
N SER A 158 -5.62 -18.28 -3.43
CA SER A 158 -4.45 -17.55 -3.95
C SER A 158 -4.30 -17.67 -5.46
N VAL A 159 -3.44 -16.84 -6.06
CA VAL A 159 -3.11 -16.92 -7.50
C VAL A 159 -2.61 -18.31 -7.89
N ALA A 160 -1.90 -19.00 -7.00
CA ALA A 160 -1.37 -20.32 -7.29
C ALA A 160 -2.48 -21.36 -7.48
N ALA A 161 -3.62 -21.18 -6.81
CA ALA A 161 -4.80 -22.04 -6.90
C ALA A 161 -5.78 -21.64 -8.02
N LEU A 162 -5.51 -20.57 -8.78
CA LEU A 162 -6.30 -20.20 -9.97
C LEU A 162 -5.93 -21.12 -11.14
N VAL A 163 -6.39 -22.36 -11.09
CA VAL A 163 -6.13 -23.38 -12.11
C VAL A 163 -7.08 -23.18 -13.29
N PRO A 164 -6.58 -23.05 -14.53
CA PRO A 164 -7.45 -22.92 -15.70
C PRO A 164 -8.37 -24.12 -15.89
N LYS A 165 -9.59 -23.90 -16.35
CA LYS A 165 -10.59 -24.96 -16.57
C LYS A 165 -10.06 -26.14 -17.40
N ALA A 166 -9.33 -25.85 -18.48
CA ALA A 166 -8.76 -26.89 -19.34
C ALA A 166 -7.73 -27.78 -18.62
N GLU A 167 -7.05 -27.26 -17.60
CA GLU A 167 -6.10 -28.02 -16.79
C GLU A 167 -6.83 -28.89 -15.75
N ILE A 168 -7.97 -28.43 -15.23
CA ILE A 168 -8.83 -29.21 -14.31
C ILE A 168 -9.51 -30.38 -15.04
N GLU A 169 -9.97 -30.16 -16.26
CA GLU A 169 -10.61 -31.19 -17.10
C GLU A 169 -9.60 -32.15 -17.75
N GLY A 170 -8.32 -31.76 -17.80
CA GLY A 170 -7.22 -32.55 -18.33
C GLY A 170 -6.80 -33.69 -17.41
N GLN A 171 -5.91 -34.55 -17.91
CA GLN A 171 -5.31 -35.62 -17.12
C GLN A 171 -3.98 -35.18 -16.52
N VAL A 172 -3.62 -35.79 -15.38
CA VAL A 172 -2.30 -35.59 -14.77
C VAL A 172 -1.22 -36.03 -15.75
N GLY A 173 -0.37 -35.09 -16.18
CA GLY A 173 0.68 -35.31 -17.18
C GLY A 173 0.43 -34.58 -18.51
N ASP A 174 -0.77 -34.05 -18.72
CA ASP A 174 -1.06 -33.19 -19.86
C ASP A 174 -0.30 -31.86 -19.76
N SER A 175 0.12 -31.33 -20.91
CA SER A 175 0.98 -30.14 -20.99
C SER A 175 0.16 -28.88 -21.26
N PHE A 176 -0.01 -28.04 -20.22
CA PHE A 176 -0.71 -26.75 -20.30
C PHE A 176 0.25 -25.56 -20.14
N MET A 177 1.38 -25.57 -20.87
CA MET A 177 2.44 -24.59 -20.69
C MET A 177 1.95 -23.14 -20.79
N GLY A 178 2.06 -22.42 -19.68
CA GLY A 178 1.79 -20.97 -19.61
C GLY A 178 0.31 -20.59 -19.69
N LEU A 179 -0.63 -21.54 -19.60
CA LEU A 179 -2.06 -21.25 -19.69
C LEU A 179 -2.51 -20.30 -18.58
N GLN A 180 -2.13 -20.59 -17.33
CA GLN A 180 -2.42 -19.73 -16.18
C GLN A 180 -1.85 -18.31 -16.35
N ALA A 181 -0.63 -18.17 -16.86
CA ALA A 181 0.00 -16.86 -17.08
C ALA A 181 -0.74 -16.02 -18.13
N ARG A 182 -1.27 -16.66 -19.18
CA ARG A 182 -2.09 -16.01 -20.21
C ARG A 182 -3.44 -15.57 -19.64
N MET A 183 -4.10 -16.44 -18.90
CA MET A 183 -5.36 -16.15 -18.19
C MET A 183 -5.20 -14.94 -17.26
N MET A 184 -4.18 -14.95 -16.40
CA MET A 184 -3.89 -13.83 -15.49
C MET A 184 -3.63 -12.52 -16.25
N SER A 185 -2.87 -12.58 -17.35
CA SER A 185 -2.58 -11.40 -18.18
C SER A 185 -3.85 -10.79 -18.79
N GLN A 186 -4.77 -11.63 -19.27
CA GLN A 186 -6.04 -11.21 -19.83
C GLN A 186 -6.96 -10.61 -18.75
N ALA A 187 -7.09 -11.30 -17.61
CA ALA A 187 -7.95 -10.88 -16.52
C ALA A 187 -7.48 -9.56 -15.91
N LEU A 188 -6.19 -9.43 -15.57
CA LEU A 188 -5.65 -8.20 -14.98
C LEU A 188 -5.79 -7.00 -15.93
N ARG A 189 -5.65 -7.20 -17.25
CA ARG A 189 -5.88 -6.14 -18.24
C ARG A 189 -7.30 -5.60 -18.18
N LYS A 190 -8.30 -6.48 -17.97
CA LYS A 190 -9.71 -6.10 -17.84
C LYS A 190 -10.01 -5.47 -16.47
N ILE A 191 -9.51 -6.09 -15.40
CA ILE A 191 -9.82 -5.73 -14.02
C ILE A 191 -9.18 -4.40 -13.61
N THR A 192 -7.97 -4.07 -14.08
CA THR A 192 -7.22 -2.88 -13.63
C THR A 192 -8.00 -1.58 -13.81
N GLY A 193 -8.65 -1.39 -14.96
CA GLY A 193 -9.45 -0.19 -15.22
C GLY A 193 -10.70 -0.13 -14.34
N ALA A 194 -11.34 -1.27 -14.12
CA ALA A 194 -12.52 -1.37 -13.26
C ALA A 194 -12.18 -1.12 -11.77
N VAL A 195 -11.05 -1.65 -11.29
CA VAL A 195 -10.52 -1.42 -9.95
C VAL A 195 -10.32 0.08 -9.69
N SER A 196 -9.68 0.79 -10.62
CA SER A 196 -9.43 2.23 -10.47
C SER A 196 -10.73 3.04 -10.35
N ARG A 197 -11.74 2.72 -11.17
CA ARG A 197 -13.04 3.44 -11.16
C ARG A 197 -13.90 3.15 -9.94
N SER A 198 -13.96 1.89 -9.52
CA SER A 198 -14.75 1.43 -8.37
C SER A 198 -14.13 1.78 -7.02
N ARG A 199 -12.85 2.16 -7.00
CA ARG A 199 -12.06 2.37 -5.77
C ARG A 199 -11.98 1.10 -4.89
N THR A 200 -12.19 -0.09 -5.46
CA THR A 200 -11.96 -1.37 -4.76
C THR A 200 -10.48 -1.58 -4.51
N CYS A 201 -10.09 -1.95 -3.29
CA CYS A 201 -8.76 -2.48 -2.99
C CYS A 201 -8.72 -3.97 -3.36
N CYS A 202 -7.96 -4.34 -4.39
CA CYS A 202 -7.94 -5.71 -4.90
C CYS A 202 -6.61 -6.39 -4.54
N ILE A 203 -6.65 -7.35 -3.63
CA ILE A 203 -5.49 -8.03 -3.08
C ILE A 203 -5.42 -9.45 -3.64
N PHE A 204 -4.27 -9.80 -4.19
CA PHE A 204 -3.96 -11.17 -4.58
C PHE A 204 -2.89 -11.71 -3.64
N THR A 205 -3.15 -12.84 -3.00
CA THR A 205 -2.08 -13.60 -2.36
C THR A 205 -1.39 -14.48 -3.39
N ASN A 206 -0.10 -14.75 -3.19
CA ASN A 206 0.65 -15.61 -4.08
C ASN A 206 1.70 -16.41 -3.31
N GLN A 207 2.10 -17.54 -3.90
CA GLN A 207 3.13 -18.40 -3.34
C GLN A 207 4.48 -18.12 -4.02
N ILE A 208 5.56 -18.42 -3.30
CA ILE A 208 6.90 -18.42 -3.88
C ILE A 208 7.14 -19.76 -4.58
N ARG A 209 7.78 -19.71 -5.74
CA ARG A 209 8.33 -20.84 -6.49
C ARG A 209 9.77 -20.52 -6.86
N GLU A 210 10.57 -21.55 -7.12
CA GLU A 210 11.94 -21.37 -7.58
C GLU A 210 12.02 -21.61 -9.09
N LYS A 211 12.78 -20.77 -9.79
CA LYS A 211 13.10 -20.98 -11.20
C LYS A 211 14.27 -21.97 -11.30
N ILE A 212 13.99 -23.14 -11.87
CA ILE A 212 15.01 -24.14 -12.18
C ILE A 212 16.02 -23.54 -13.17
N GLY A 213 17.32 -23.75 -12.92
CA GLY A 213 18.41 -23.35 -13.82
C GLY A 213 18.98 -21.95 -13.61
N VAL A 214 18.56 -21.21 -12.57
CA VAL A 214 19.18 -19.94 -12.20
C VAL A 214 20.43 -20.19 -11.35
N MET A 215 21.62 -20.01 -11.94
CA MET A 215 22.92 -20.18 -11.25
C MET A 215 23.41 -18.91 -10.54
N PHE A 216 22.84 -17.74 -10.84
CA PHE A 216 23.25 -16.45 -10.27
C PHE A 216 22.03 -15.56 -10.00
N GLY A 217 22.01 -14.89 -8.84
CA GLY A 217 20.91 -14.02 -8.40
C GLY A 217 19.85 -14.73 -7.56
N ASN A 218 18.68 -14.10 -7.39
CA ASN A 218 17.57 -14.67 -6.62
C ASN A 218 16.72 -15.60 -7.51
N PRO A 219 16.62 -16.92 -7.22
CA PRO A 219 15.83 -17.86 -8.01
C PRO A 219 14.32 -17.74 -7.77
N GLU A 220 13.88 -16.97 -6.76
CA GLU A 220 12.48 -16.86 -6.39
C GLU A 220 11.64 -16.14 -7.44
N THR A 221 10.47 -16.71 -7.71
CA THR A 221 9.43 -16.15 -8.56
C THR A 221 8.06 -16.38 -7.92
N THR A 222 7.04 -15.72 -8.45
CA THR A 222 5.64 -15.94 -8.07
C THR A 222 4.86 -16.61 -9.20
N THR A 223 3.77 -17.30 -8.85
CA THR A 223 2.88 -18.00 -9.80
C THR A 223 2.05 -17.02 -10.62
N GLY A 224 1.48 -17.47 -11.75
CA GLY A 224 0.64 -16.63 -12.63
C GLY A 224 1.42 -15.75 -13.62
N GLY A 225 2.71 -16.04 -13.82
CA GLY A 225 3.56 -15.30 -14.77
C GLY A 225 3.96 -13.90 -14.29
N ASN A 226 4.35 -13.03 -15.22
CA ASN A 226 4.84 -11.69 -14.87
C ASN A 226 3.73 -10.62 -14.74
N ALA A 227 2.49 -10.93 -15.11
CA ALA A 227 1.42 -9.94 -15.16
C ALA A 227 1.18 -9.26 -13.80
N MET A 228 1.12 -10.06 -12.72
CA MET A 228 1.01 -9.56 -11.35
C MET A 228 2.11 -8.55 -11.00
N LYS A 229 3.35 -8.79 -11.46
CA LYS A 229 4.48 -7.88 -11.20
C LYS A 229 4.28 -6.50 -11.81
N PHE A 230 3.62 -6.41 -12.97
CA PHE A 230 3.41 -5.14 -13.68
C PHE A 230 2.16 -4.39 -13.20
N TYR A 231 1.04 -5.09 -13.08
CA TYR A 231 -0.26 -4.50 -12.74
C TYR A 231 -0.37 -4.11 -11.27
N SER A 232 0.28 -4.85 -10.36
CA SER A 232 0.26 -4.49 -8.94
C SER A 232 0.90 -3.12 -8.70
N SER A 233 0.21 -2.27 -7.95
CA SER A 233 0.77 -0.98 -7.49
C SER A 233 1.67 -1.16 -6.29
N ILE A 234 1.35 -2.12 -5.43
CA ILE A 234 2.15 -2.49 -4.27
C ILE A 234 2.41 -3.99 -4.33
N ARG A 235 3.64 -4.41 -4.05
CA ARG A 235 4.02 -5.81 -3.87
C ARG A 235 4.73 -5.97 -2.55
N MET A 236 4.32 -6.95 -1.77
CA MET A 236 4.84 -7.22 -0.43
C MET A 236 5.33 -8.66 -0.34
N ASN A 237 6.58 -8.84 0.09
CA ASN A 237 7.15 -10.15 0.42
C ASN A 237 7.06 -10.35 1.93
N ILE A 238 6.18 -11.26 2.38
CA ILE A 238 5.98 -11.58 3.79
C ILE A 238 6.64 -12.92 4.14
N ARG A 239 7.43 -12.93 5.21
CA ARG A 239 8.13 -14.11 5.72
C ARG A 239 7.97 -14.23 7.23
N LYS A 240 7.86 -15.47 7.71
CA LYS A 240 8.09 -15.79 9.12
C LYS A 240 9.60 -15.74 9.39
N ILE A 241 10.03 -14.93 10.36
CA ILE A 241 11.45 -14.83 10.74
C ILE A 241 11.74 -15.49 12.09
N GLN A 242 10.75 -15.60 12.98
CA GLN A 242 10.92 -16.26 14.27
C GLN A 242 9.59 -16.84 14.75
N THR A 243 9.64 -17.96 15.47
CA THR A 243 8.49 -18.48 16.23
C THR A 243 8.51 -17.85 17.63
N ILE A 244 7.39 -17.27 18.03
CA ILE A 244 7.20 -16.73 19.39
C ILE A 244 6.74 -17.87 20.29
N LYS A 245 7.40 -18.02 21.43
CA LYS A 245 7.09 -19.04 22.43
C LYS A 245 6.72 -18.39 23.75
N ASP A 246 5.85 -19.04 24.51
CA ASP A 246 5.51 -18.64 25.87
C ASP A 246 6.57 -19.11 26.89
N ALA A 247 6.29 -18.88 28.18
CA ALA A 247 7.18 -19.29 29.26
C ALA A 247 7.29 -20.82 29.43
N ALA A 248 6.29 -21.58 28.98
CA ALA A 248 6.30 -23.04 28.97
C ALA A 248 7.07 -23.62 27.77
N GLY A 249 7.44 -22.78 26.80
CA GLY A 249 8.14 -23.16 25.58
C GLY A 249 7.20 -23.60 24.45
N GLU A 250 5.89 -23.49 24.65
CA GLU A 250 4.89 -23.72 23.63
C GLU A 250 4.94 -22.56 22.63
N ALA A 251 4.85 -22.89 21.34
CA ALA A 251 4.73 -21.85 20.34
C ALA A 251 3.34 -21.19 20.49
N VAL A 252 3.29 -19.87 20.38
CA VAL A 252 2.06 -19.06 20.56
C VAL A 252 1.86 -18.02 19.47
N GLY A 253 2.86 -17.86 18.60
CA GLY A 253 2.84 -16.89 17.53
C GLY A 253 4.08 -16.95 16.64
N ALA A 254 4.19 -15.96 15.77
CA ALA A 254 5.29 -15.80 14.84
C ALA A 254 5.63 -14.33 14.65
N ARG A 255 6.93 -14.01 14.64
CA ARG A 255 7.41 -12.72 14.15
C ARG A 255 7.42 -12.76 12.64
N ALA A 256 6.64 -11.87 12.02
CA ALA A 256 6.59 -11.70 10.58
C ALA A 256 7.44 -10.50 10.15
N LYS A 257 8.10 -10.63 9.01
CA LYS A 257 8.79 -9.55 8.31
C LYS A 257 8.17 -9.37 6.94
N VAL A 258 7.81 -8.13 6.63
CA VAL A 258 7.26 -7.74 5.34
C VAL A 258 8.20 -6.76 4.67
N GLN A 259 8.64 -7.07 3.46
CA GLN A 259 9.39 -6.15 2.60
C GLN A 259 8.50 -5.62 1.48
N VAL A 260 8.40 -4.30 1.35
CA VAL A 260 7.65 -3.65 0.27
C VAL A 260 8.52 -3.61 -0.99
N VAL A 261 8.51 -4.69 -1.78
CA VAL A 261 9.39 -4.84 -2.96
C VAL A 261 8.96 -3.99 -4.16
N LYS A 262 7.74 -3.47 -4.15
CA LYS A 262 7.24 -2.50 -5.13
C LYS A 262 6.24 -1.57 -4.46
N ASN A 263 6.34 -0.27 -4.73
CA ASN A 263 5.38 0.73 -4.30
C ASN A 263 5.32 1.86 -5.33
N LYS A 264 4.14 2.10 -5.91
CA LYS A 264 3.89 3.17 -6.88
C LYS A 264 3.39 4.48 -6.25
N LEU A 265 3.14 4.50 -4.94
CA LEU A 265 2.54 5.64 -4.23
C LEU A 265 3.49 6.30 -3.23
N ALA A 266 4.53 5.58 -2.80
CA ALA A 266 5.57 6.07 -1.92
C ALA A 266 6.89 5.31 -2.18
N PRO A 267 8.03 5.74 -1.61
CA PRO A 267 9.30 5.04 -1.79
C PRO A 267 9.22 3.54 -1.42
N PRO A 268 9.67 2.64 -2.31
CA PRO A 268 9.67 1.20 -2.06
C PRO A 268 10.84 0.77 -1.16
N PHE A 269 10.95 -0.54 -0.94
CA PHE A 269 12.04 -1.27 -0.25
C PHE A 269 12.12 -1.11 1.27
N LYS A 270 11.21 -0.36 1.87
CA LYS A 270 11.03 -0.36 3.32
C LYS A 270 10.60 -1.74 3.82
N THR A 271 11.00 -2.04 5.04
CA THR A 271 10.63 -3.27 5.75
C THR A 271 9.82 -2.93 6.99
N ALA A 272 8.90 -3.82 7.35
CA ALA A 272 8.17 -3.78 8.61
C ALA A 272 8.25 -5.14 9.28
N GLU A 273 8.29 -5.13 10.60
CA GLU A 273 8.22 -6.34 11.42
C GLU A 273 7.09 -6.18 12.44
N PHE A 274 6.39 -7.28 12.70
CA PHE A 274 5.28 -7.32 13.66
C PHE A 274 5.01 -8.77 14.09
N ASP A 275 4.32 -8.90 15.22
CA ASP A 275 3.97 -10.19 15.80
C ASP A 275 2.60 -10.63 15.28
N ILE A 276 2.51 -11.90 14.87
CA ILE A 276 1.26 -12.59 14.54
C ILE A 276 1.03 -13.67 15.59
N MET A 277 0.08 -13.44 16.49
CA MET A 277 -0.31 -14.35 17.56
C MET A 277 -1.45 -15.25 17.09
N TRP A 278 -1.47 -16.51 17.50
CA TRP A 278 -2.47 -17.47 17.02
C TRP A 278 -3.87 -17.28 17.60
N ASN A 279 -3.97 -16.54 18.71
CA ASN A 279 -5.23 -16.25 19.39
C ASN A 279 -5.87 -14.92 18.96
N GLU A 280 -5.10 -13.94 18.48
CA GLU A 280 -5.59 -12.59 18.14
C GLU A 280 -5.22 -12.12 16.72
N GLY A 281 -4.31 -12.78 16.02
CA GLY A 281 -3.73 -12.31 14.76
C GLY A 281 -2.60 -11.31 14.97
N ILE A 282 -2.52 -10.26 14.15
CA ILE A 282 -1.51 -9.21 14.24
C ILE A 282 -1.67 -8.45 15.56
N SER A 283 -0.61 -8.45 16.37
CA SER A 283 -0.60 -7.75 17.65
C SER A 283 -0.42 -6.24 17.45
N ARG A 284 -1.54 -5.50 17.52
CA ARG A 284 -1.55 -4.04 17.40
C ARG A 284 -0.65 -3.38 18.44
N ILE A 285 -0.81 -3.77 19.70
CA ILE A 285 -0.04 -3.23 20.83
C ILE A 285 1.45 -3.54 20.66
N GLY A 286 1.79 -4.77 20.26
CA GLY A 286 3.18 -5.12 19.94
C GLY A 286 3.78 -4.21 18.86
N SER A 287 3.01 -3.89 17.83
CA SER A 287 3.43 -2.97 16.77
C SER A 287 3.59 -1.52 17.27
N ILE A 288 2.72 -1.04 18.17
CA ILE A 288 2.85 0.28 18.80
C ILE A 288 4.13 0.37 19.63
N ILE A 289 4.44 -0.67 20.41
CA ILE A 289 5.65 -0.73 21.21
C ILE A 289 6.89 -0.66 20.31
N ASP A 290 6.94 -1.50 19.27
CA ASP A 290 8.07 -1.54 18.34
C ASP A 290 8.30 -0.20 17.66
N VAL A 291 7.23 0.41 17.12
CA VAL A 291 7.32 1.72 16.49
C VAL A 291 7.70 2.81 17.49
N GLY A 292 7.15 2.76 18.71
CA GLY A 292 7.50 3.70 19.77
C GLY A 292 8.98 3.61 20.16
N MET A 293 9.55 2.41 20.21
CA MET A 293 10.98 2.19 20.45
C MET A 293 11.83 2.70 19.28
N ASP A 294 11.48 2.36 18.04
CA ASP A 294 12.22 2.78 16.84
C ASP A 294 12.25 4.30 16.68
N LEU A 295 11.20 4.98 17.15
CA LEU A 295 11.11 6.44 17.15
C LEU A 295 11.74 7.11 18.39
N GLY A 296 12.21 6.32 19.37
CA GLY A 296 12.79 6.84 20.62
C GLY A 296 11.77 7.42 21.60
N LEU A 297 10.47 7.12 21.41
CA LEU A 297 9.39 7.54 22.32
C LEU A 297 9.26 6.61 23.53
N ILE A 298 9.48 5.31 23.31
CA ILE A 298 9.54 4.29 24.37
C ILE A 298 11.00 3.96 24.62
N GLU A 299 11.48 4.26 25.82
CA GLU A 299 12.83 3.93 26.26
C GLU A 299 12.87 2.55 26.90
N LYS A 300 13.94 1.79 26.61
CA LYS A 300 14.22 0.51 27.28
C LYS A 300 15.52 0.61 28.07
N ARG A 301 15.44 0.49 29.39
CA ARG A 301 16.59 0.46 30.31
C ARG A 301 16.70 -0.91 30.97
N GLY A 302 17.63 -1.74 30.48
CA GLY A 302 17.71 -3.14 30.87
C GLY A 302 16.45 -3.90 30.43
N SER A 303 15.69 -4.44 31.40
CA SER A 303 14.39 -5.09 31.18
C SER A 303 13.20 -4.14 31.29
N TRP A 304 13.39 -2.91 31.78
CA TRP A 304 12.31 -1.95 32.03
C TRP A 304 12.01 -1.09 30.81
N PHE A 305 10.72 -0.83 30.57
CA PHE A 305 10.22 0.05 29.52
C PHE A 305 9.57 1.29 30.15
N SER A 306 9.82 2.45 29.56
CA SER A 306 9.27 3.72 30.02
C SER A 306 8.83 4.61 28.85
N PHE A 307 7.83 5.45 29.09
CA PHE A 307 7.32 6.44 28.15
C PHE A 307 7.16 7.78 28.88
N GLU A 308 7.74 8.86 28.35
CA GLU A 308 7.70 10.21 28.96
C GLU A 308 8.09 10.24 30.46
N ASN A 309 9.10 9.45 30.85
CA ASN A 309 9.57 9.24 32.23
C ASN A 309 8.62 8.47 33.16
N GLU A 310 7.49 7.98 32.66
CA GLU A 310 6.62 7.05 33.36
C GLU A 310 7.07 5.60 33.07
N GLN A 311 7.20 4.77 34.12
CA GLN A 311 7.52 3.35 33.95
C GLN A 311 6.27 2.59 33.50
N LEU A 312 6.36 1.89 32.38
CA LEU A 312 5.27 1.07 31.84
C LEU A 312 5.23 -0.29 32.53
N ALA A 313 6.25 -1.11 32.28
CA ALA A 313 6.41 -2.43 32.91
C ALA A 313 7.81 -3.01 32.67
N GLN A 314 8.10 -4.13 33.33
CA GLN A 314 9.30 -4.92 33.11
C GLN A 314 9.03 -6.06 32.10
N GLY A 315 9.73 -6.04 30.97
CA GLY A 315 9.61 -7.04 29.92
C GLY A 315 8.48 -6.76 28.93
N ARG A 316 8.67 -7.19 27.67
CA ARG A 316 7.77 -6.86 26.54
C ARG A 316 6.33 -7.32 26.76
N GLU A 317 6.13 -8.55 27.23
CA GLU A 317 4.77 -9.09 27.42
C GLU A 317 4.02 -8.37 28.54
N ALA A 318 4.71 -7.95 29.60
CA ALA A 318 4.09 -7.15 30.67
C ALA A 318 3.68 -5.76 30.16
N VAL A 319 4.48 -5.14 29.28
CA VAL A 319 4.11 -3.85 28.65
C VAL A 319 2.90 -4.03 27.73
N LYS A 320 2.82 -5.14 26.99
CA LYS A 320 1.64 -5.44 26.17
C LYS A 320 0.38 -5.57 27.02
N ALA A 321 0.45 -6.32 28.12
CA ALA A 321 -0.66 -6.45 29.05
C ALA A 321 -1.06 -5.08 29.66
N TYR A 322 -0.09 -4.27 30.08
CA TYR A 322 -0.33 -2.94 30.63
C TYR A 322 -1.06 -2.02 29.65
N LEU A 323 -0.61 -1.96 28.39
CA LEU A 323 -1.25 -1.12 27.37
C LEU A 323 -2.62 -1.66 26.93
N GLN A 324 -2.85 -2.97 27.08
CA GLN A 324 -4.15 -3.59 26.79
C GLN A 324 -5.18 -3.22 27.85
N GLU A 325 -4.77 -3.09 29.11
CA GLU A 325 -5.62 -2.68 30.23
C GLU A 325 -5.77 -1.14 30.32
N ASN A 326 -4.77 -0.39 29.85
CA ASN A 326 -4.72 1.07 29.92
C ASN A 326 -4.80 1.72 28.53
N HIS A 327 -6.02 1.80 27.99
CA HIS A 327 -6.29 2.38 26.67
C HIS A 327 -5.89 3.86 26.54
N ASP A 328 -6.01 4.65 27.61
CA ASP A 328 -5.60 6.06 27.60
C ASP A 328 -4.10 6.21 27.32
N MET A 329 -3.29 5.34 27.93
CA MET A 329 -1.84 5.31 27.68
C MET A 329 -1.51 4.85 26.26
N GLU A 330 -2.19 3.81 25.75
CA GLU A 330 -2.05 3.35 24.38
C GLU A 330 -2.33 4.49 23.37
N GLU A 331 -3.43 5.21 23.56
CA GLU A 331 -3.82 6.33 22.70
C GLU A 331 -2.83 7.49 22.78
N ARG A 332 -2.33 7.82 23.97
CA ARG A 332 -1.31 8.86 24.16
C ARG A 332 -0.03 8.54 23.41
N ILE A 333 0.46 7.29 23.49
CA ILE A 333 1.64 6.84 22.74
C ILE A 333 1.36 6.93 21.23
N LEU A 334 0.20 6.44 20.78
CA LEU A 334 -0.18 6.46 19.37
C LEU A 334 -0.30 7.90 18.82
N ALA A 335 -0.84 8.83 19.60
CA ALA A 335 -0.95 10.24 19.22
C ALA A 335 0.43 10.88 19.03
N LYS A 336 1.38 10.58 19.93
CA LYS A 336 2.77 11.05 19.82
C LYS A 336 3.48 10.46 18.60
N ILE A 337 3.30 9.17 18.33
CA ILE A 337 3.80 8.52 17.10
C ILE A 337 3.27 9.26 15.88
N LYS A 338 1.96 9.51 15.80
CA LYS A 338 1.34 10.21 14.66
C LYS A 338 1.86 11.63 14.50
N SER A 339 2.01 12.40 15.58
CA SER A 339 2.55 13.77 15.54
C SER A 339 3.96 13.79 14.97
N LEU A 340 4.85 12.94 15.50
CA LEU A 340 6.23 12.86 15.07
C LEU A 340 6.36 12.46 13.58
N LEU A 341 5.52 11.52 13.13
CA LEU A 341 5.47 11.12 11.72
C LEU A 341 4.99 12.25 10.80
N ALA A 342 4.00 13.04 11.25
CA ALA A 342 3.52 14.20 10.51
C ALA A 342 4.59 15.29 10.41
N GLU A 343 5.30 15.58 11.50
CA GLU A 343 6.42 16.53 11.55
C GLU A 343 7.55 16.11 10.59
N ARG A 344 7.95 14.83 10.60
CA ARG A 344 8.96 14.29 9.66
C ARG A 344 8.52 14.41 8.21
N LYS A 345 7.23 14.19 7.92
CA LYS A 345 6.67 14.34 6.55
C LYS A 345 6.71 15.80 6.10
N ALA A 346 6.38 16.74 6.98
CA ALA A 346 6.46 18.18 6.70
C ALA A 346 7.91 18.64 6.47
N GLY A 347 8.85 18.17 7.31
CA GLY A 347 10.28 18.46 7.16
C GLY A 347 10.89 17.89 5.88
N ALA A 348 10.44 16.72 5.42
CA ALA A 348 10.88 16.13 4.15
C ALA A 348 10.29 16.81 2.90
N ALA A 349 9.16 17.51 3.03
CA ALA A 349 8.54 18.27 1.95
C ALA A 349 9.13 19.69 1.79
N GLY A 350 9.83 20.19 2.81
CA GLY A 350 10.58 21.44 2.78
C GLY A 350 11.98 21.25 2.20
N GLY A 351 12.10 21.20 0.88
CA GLY A 351 13.39 21.42 0.21
C GLY A 351 13.94 22.79 0.58
N SER A 352 15.23 22.85 0.90
CA SER A 352 16.02 24.01 1.34
C SER A 352 15.54 25.34 0.73
N PRO A 353 15.36 26.42 1.51
CA PRO A 353 15.40 27.74 0.91
C PRO A 353 16.80 27.92 0.32
N GLU A 354 16.84 28.10 -0.99
CA GLU A 354 17.97 28.71 -1.69
C GLU A 354 18.46 29.90 -0.86
N PRO A 355 19.77 30.00 -0.52
CA PRO A 355 20.24 31.10 0.29
C PRO A 355 19.95 32.39 -0.47
N ALA A 356 19.06 33.21 0.08
CA ALA A 356 18.76 34.54 -0.44
C ALA A 356 20.10 35.24 -0.67
N ALA A 357 20.35 35.59 -1.93
CA ALA A 357 21.52 36.33 -2.35
C ALA A 357 21.69 37.54 -1.42
N ALA A 358 22.82 37.58 -0.72
CA ALA A 358 23.22 38.72 0.08
C ALA A 358 23.20 39.97 -0.80
N GLU A 359 22.27 40.89 -0.52
CA GLU A 359 22.33 42.25 -1.05
C GLU A 359 23.69 42.84 -0.69
N LYS A 360 24.45 43.19 -1.73
CA LYS A 360 25.67 43.98 -1.61
C LYS A 360 25.30 45.33 -0.98
N PRO A 361 25.99 45.81 0.07
CA PRO A 361 25.77 47.16 0.56
C PRO A 361 26.23 48.17 -0.49
N ALA A 362 25.33 49.11 -0.81
CA ALA A 362 25.59 50.23 -1.69
C ALA A 362 26.69 51.14 -1.10
N ALA A 363 27.63 51.56 -1.96
CA ALA A 363 28.68 52.51 -1.63
C ALA A 363 28.10 53.88 -1.24
N PRO A 364 28.69 54.61 -0.27
CA PRO A 364 28.21 55.93 0.11
C PRO A 364 28.53 56.96 -0.98
N ALA A 365 27.53 57.75 -1.32
CA ALA A 365 27.62 58.89 -2.23
C ALA A 365 28.53 59.97 -1.64
N VAL A 366 29.44 60.46 -2.49
CA VAL A 366 30.30 61.62 -2.24
C VAL A 366 29.43 62.87 -2.38
N ASP A 367 29.24 63.61 -1.29
CA ASP A 367 28.57 64.90 -1.34
C ASP A 367 29.63 66.00 -1.41
N SER A 368 29.68 66.69 -2.56
CA SER A 368 30.58 67.81 -2.80
C SER A 368 29.83 69.14 -2.67
N ALA A 369 30.36 69.93 -1.73
CA ALA A 369 30.46 71.39 -1.71
C ALA A 369 29.28 72.21 -1.16
N VAL A 370 29.55 72.95 -0.07
CA VAL A 370 29.41 74.43 -0.05
C VAL A 370 30.50 75.03 0.89
N LYS A 371 31.26 75.98 0.35
CA LYS A 371 32.20 76.91 1.02
C LYS A 371 31.45 78.22 1.37
N PRO A 372 31.91 79.05 2.32
CA PRO A 372 33.00 80.01 2.03
C PRO A 372 34.35 79.66 2.66
#